data_AF-A0A957GQB0-F1
#
_entry.id   AF-A0A957GQB0-F1
#
_cell.length_a   1.000
_cell.length_b   1.000
_cell.length_c   1.000
_cell.angle_alpha   90.00
_cell.angle_beta   90.00
_cell.angle_gamma   90.00
#
_symmetry.space_group_name_H-M   'P 1'
#
loop_
_entity.id
_entity.type
_entity.pdbx_description
1 polymer ?
#
loop_
_entity_poly.entity_id
_entity_poly.type
_entity_poly.pdbx_seq_one_letter_code
_entity_poly.pdbx_strand_id
1 'polypeptide(L)'
;PVLGRPIAQRDMYPGQGLLATRLLQPGQRWVDSYRLQLPQTAVAPATLDLTIGLYDFNTFERLPLNASQDALHLADIALEPVPGETPNPIHVNFENELTLVGFEVSPRRAQPGETVSLTLYWEVERPLTTDYTFFAQIIGEDTTRWAAQDLAKPTSRWPVNQPQHVTFPLPLRGDTPANTYPIILGVYTQTADGGFDRLQTVTEDGRLTDDFFLLTPIRVD
;
A
#
# COMPACT_ATOMS: atom_id res chain seq x y z
N PRO A 1 -6.50 3.60 -5.18
CA PRO A 1 -5.33 3.75 -6.09
C PRO A 1 -5.05 5.23 -6.37
N VAL A 2 -3.78 5.62 -6.40
CA VAL A 2 -3.37 6.96 -6.87
C VAL A 2 -3.25 6.93 -8.39
N LEU A 3 -3.86 7.90 -9.07
CA LEU A 3 -3.80 7.98 -10.53
C LEU A 3 -2.35 8.12 -11.02
N GLY A 4 -2.04 7.44 -12.13
CA GLY A 4 -0.72 7.51 -12.77
C GLY A 4 0.39 6.70 -12.08
N ARG A 5 0.08 5.89 -11.07
CA ARG A 5 0.99 4.85 -10.56
C ARG A 5 0.34 3.47 -10.70
N PRO A 6 1.04 2.48 -11.28
CA PRO A 6 0.54 1.11 -11.33
C PRO A 6 0.38 0.57 -9.90
N ILE A 7 -0.77 -0.06 -9.62
CA ILE A 7 -1.03 -0.73 -8.35
C ILE A 7 -0.57 -2.19 -8.35
N ALA A 8 -0.44 -2.77 -9.55
CA ALA A 8 0.16 -4.08 -9.81
C ALA A 8 0.72 -4.06 -11.24
N GLN A 9 1.88 -4.67 -11.44
CA GLN A 9 2.52 -4.81 -12.75
C GLN A 9 3.27 -6.14 -12.79
N ARG A 10 3.39 -6.72 -13.99
CA ARG A 10 4.23 -7.89 -14.22
C ARG A 10 4.81 -7.87 -15.63
N ASP A 11 6.14 -7.87 -15.69
CA ASP A 11 6.89 -7.90 -16.95
C ASP A 11 7.44 -9.31 -17.20
N MET A 12 7.31 -9.79 -18.43
CA MET A 12 7.74 -11.13 -18.83
C MET A 12 8.26 -11.12 -20.27
N TYR A 13 9.28 -11.95 -20.55
CA TYR A 13 9.65 -12.26 -21.92
C TYR A 13 8.55 -13.10 -22.60
N PRO A 14 8.33 -12.94 -23.92
CA PRO A 14 7.35 -13.72 -24.67
C PRO A 14 7.50 -15.24 -24.48
N GLY A 15 6.39 -15.95 -24.35
CA GLY A 15 6.37 -17.39 -24.11
C GLY A 15 7.05 -17.77 -22.78
N GLN A 16 7.00 -16.88 -21.79
CA GLN A 16 7.74 -17.00 -20.52
C GLN A 16 9.26 -17.18 -20.70
N GLY A 17 9.83 -16.56 -21.75
CA GLY A 17 11.25 -16.66 -22.10
C GLY A 17 11.60 -17.79 -23.07
N LEU A 18 10.63 -18.62 -23.47
CA LEU A 18 10.83 -19.66 -24.48
C LEU A 18 10.80 -19.11 -25.91
N LEU A 19 10.30 -17.88 -26.11
CA LEU A 19 10.23 -17.23 -27.42
C LEU A 19 11.19 -16.05 -27.46
N ALA A 20 12.31 -16.24 -28.15
CA ALA A 20 13.19 -15.13 -28.50
C ALA A 20 12.51 -14.28 -29.58
N THR A 21 12.27 -13.00 -29.29
CA THR A 21 11.60 -12.07 -30.21
C THR A 21 12.29 -11.98 -31.58
N ARG A 22 13.62 -12.12 -31.62
CA ARG A 22 14.42 -12.19 -32.86
C ARG A 22 14.13 -13.40 -33.76
N LEU A 23 13.50 -14.44 -33.23
CA LEU A 23 13.14 -15.67 -33.96
C LEU A 23 11.68 -15.68 -34.40
N LEU A 24 10.88 -14.71 -33.96
CA LEU A 24 9.49 -14.60 -34.37
C LEU A 24 9.41 -14.23 -35.85
N GLN A 25 8.58 -14.96 -36.59
CA GLN A 25 8.29 -14.63 -37.98
C GLN A 25 7.13 -13.63 -38.05
N PRO A 26 7.10 -12.74 -39.06
CA PRO A 26 5.95 -11.87 -39.30
C PRO A 26 4.65 -12.67 -39.38
N GLY A 27 3.64 -12.27 -38.59
CA GLY A 27 2.34 -12.95 -38.51
C GLY A 27 2.26 -14.12 -37.53
N GLN A 28 3.38 -14.54 -36.93
CA GLN A 28 3.39 -15.54 -35.86
C GLN A 28 2.66 -15.00 -34.63
N ARG A 29 1.78 -15.84 -34.05
CA ARG A 29 1.01 -15.53 -32.84
C ARG A 29 1.48 -16.42 -31.71
N TRP A 30 1.43 -15.90 -30.49
CA TRP A 30 1.65 -16.64 -29.27
C TRP A 30 0.66 -16.17 -28.20
N VAL A 31 0.64 -16.86 -27.07
CA VAL A 31 -0.22 -16.54 -25.93
C VAL A 31 0.65 -16.52 -24.68
N ASP A 32 0.51 -15.47 -23.89
CA ASP A 32 1.07 -15.37 -22.55
C ASP A 32 -0.06 -15.28 -21.53
N SER A 33 0.20 -15.75 -20.31
CA SER A 33 -0.75 -15.70 -19.19
C SER A 33 -0.12 -14.95 -18.03
N TYR A 34 -0.77 -13.85 -17.63
CA TYR A 34 -0.31 -13.00 -16.55
C TYR A 34 -1.20 -13.20 -15.32
N ARG A 35 -0.56 -13.29 -14.16
CA ARG A 35 -1.23 -13.15 -12.86
C ARG A 35 -0.71 -11.87 -12.23
N LEU A 36 -1.61 -10.90 -12.06
CA LEU A 36 -1.37 -9.66 -11.33
C LEU A 36 -1.95 -9.81 -9.93
N GLN A 37 -1.11 -9.66 -8.92
CA GLN A 37 -1.54 -9.66 -7.53
C GLN A 37 -1.82 -8.21 -7.14
N LEU A 38 -3.06 -7.91 -6.77
CA LEU A 38 -3.35 -6.62 -6.16
C LEU A 38 -2.82 -6.63 -4.71
N PRO A 39 -2.18 -5.54 -4.26
CA PRO A 39 -1.77 -5.41 -2.88
C PRO A 39 -3.01 -5.39 -1.97
N GLN A 40 -2.92 -5.99 -0.80
CA GLN A 40 -3.99 -5.94 0.20
C GLN A 40 -4.34 -4.50 0.62
N THR A 41 -3.42 -3.57 0.44
CA THR A 41 -3.62 -2.14 0.70
C THR A 41 -4.34 -1.41 -0.44
N ALA A 42 -4.80 -2.11 -1.48
CA ALA A 42 -5.59 -1.52 -2.55
C ALA A 42 -6.95 -1.05 -2.03
N VAL A 43 -7.19 0.26 -2.09
CA VAL A 43 -8.45 0.84 -1.59
C VAL A 43 -9.57 0.74 -2.62
N ALA A 44 -10.67 0.14 -2.21
CA ALA A 44 -11.94 0.05 -2.91
C ALA A 44 -12.98 1.05 -2.34
N PRO A 45 -14.00 1.49 -3.11
CA PRO A 45 -14.20 1.20 -4.52
C PRO A 45 -13.20 1.95 -5.42
N ALA A 46 -12.85 1.35 -6.55
CA ALA A 46 -12.07 2.00 -7.60
C ALA A 46 -12.32 1.36 -8.97
N THR A 47 -12.03 2.10 -10.05
CA THR A 47 -11.85 1.54 -11.40
C THR A 47 -10.37 1.49 -11.71
N LEU A 48 -9.88 0.34 -12.17
CA LEU A 48 -8.49 0.12 -12.54
C LEU A 48 -8.37 -0.03 -14.06
N ASP A 49 -7.41 0.67 -14.66
CA ASP A 49 -7.11 0.55 -16.08
C ASP A 49 -6.13 -0.62 -16.29
N LEU A 50 -6.57 -1.69 -16.97
CA LEU A 50 -5.67 -2.76 -17.41
C LEU A 50 -5.05 -2.37 -18.74
N THR A 51 -3.73 -2.20 -18.76
CA THR A 51 -2.96 -1.87 -19.97
C THR A 51 -1.89 -2.91 -20.23
N ILE A 52 -1.54 -3.09 -21.50
CA ILE A 52 -0.40 -3.92 -21.94
C ILE A 52 0.50 -3.11 -22.86
N GLY A 53 1.80 -3.22 -22.68
CA GLY A 53 2.79 -2.58 -23.54
C GLY A 53 3.97 -3.51 -23.76
N LEU A 54 4.73 -3.22 -24.80
CA LEU A 54 6.04 -3.84 -25.02
C LEU A 54 7.10 -2.75 -24.93
N TYR A 55 8.28 -3.15 -24.47
CA TYR A 55 9.42 -2.26 -24.39
C TYR A 55 10.71 -3.05 -24.66
N ASP A 56 11.74 -2.37 -25.14
CA ASP A 56 13.08 -2.94 -25.21
C ASP A 56 13.66 -3.00 -23.80
N PHE A 57 13.98 -4.19 -23.31
CA PHE A 57 14.43 -4.39 -21.94
C PHE A 57 15.77 -3.70 -21.62
N ASN A 58 16.63 -3.47 -22.61
CA ASN A 58 17.95 -2.86 -22.39
C ASN A 58 17.85 -1.34 -22.34
N THR A 59 16.98 -0.74 -23.16
CA THR A 59 16.85 0.71 -23.26
C THR A 59 15.66 1.27 -22.48
N PHE A 60 14.74 0.40 -22.06
CA PHE A 60 13.41 0.75 -21.54
C PHE A 60 12.55 1.56 -22.51
N GLU A 61 12.94 1.64 -23.78
CA GLU A 61 12.18 2.33 -24.81
C GLU A 61 10.90 1.56 -25.11
N ARG A 62 9.77 2.27 -25.07
CA ARG A 62 8.46 1.68 -25.33
C ARG A 62 8.27 1.46 -26.82
N LEU A 63 7.77 0.29 -27.20
CA LEU A 63 7.45 -0.02 -28.58
C LEU A 63 6.11 0.65 -28.94
N PRO A 64 6.09 1.53 -29.94
CA PRO A 64 4.87 2.24 -30.30
C PRO A 64 3.87 1.31 -31.01
N LEU A 65 2.59 1.54 -30.72
CA LEU A 65 1.46 1.09 -31.50
C LEU A 65 1.24 2.04 -32.70
N ASN A 66 0.44 1.58 -33.66
CA ASN A 66 -0.02 2.41 -34.78
C ASN A 66 -0.80 3.61 -34.20
N ALA A 67 -0.23 4.82 -34.24
CA ALA A 67 -0.76 6.11 -33.73
C ALA A 67 -0.10 6.72 -32.46
N SER A 68 1.20 6.48 -32.23
CA SER A 68 1.99 7.14 -31.16
C SER A 68 1.58 6.79 -29.72
N GLN A 69 0.69 5.84 -29.53
CA GLN A 69 0.46 5.17 -28.26
C GLN A 69 1.55 4.14 -28.02
N ASP A 70 1.88 3.84 -26.78
CA ASP A 70 2.95 2.91 -26.42
C ASP A 70 2.46 1.76 -25.51
N ALA A 71 1.14 1.70 -25.32
CA ALA A 71 0.40 0.68 -24.60
C ALA A 71 -1.03 0.58 -25.16
N LEU A 72 -1.59 -0.63 -25.11
CA LEU A 72 -2.98 -0.93 -25.43
C LEU A 72 -3.78 -1.01 -24.13
N HIS A 73 -4.88 -0.27 -24.04
CA HIS A 73 -5.89 -0.47 -23.01
C HIS A 73 -6.69 -1.74 -23.31
N LEU A 74 -6.76 -2.66 -22.34
CA LEU A 74 -7.42 -3.95 -22.47
C LEU A 74 -8.82 -3.94 -21.85
N ALA A 75 -8.98 -3.36 -20.67
CA ALA A 75 -10.24 -3.33 -19.94
C ALA A 75 -10.20 -2.35 -18.75
N ASP A 76 -11.38 -1.87 -18.38
CA ASP A 76 -11.66 -1.29 -17.07
C ASP A 76 -12.03 -2.43 -16.09
N ILE A 77 -11.32 -2.52 -14.97
CA ILE A 77 -11.58 -3.51 -13.92
C ILE A 77 -12.19 -2.78 -12.72
N ALA A 78 -13.40 -3.17 -12.34
CA ALA A 78 -14.01 -2.70 -11.10
C ALA A 78 -13.34 -3.39 -9.90
N LEU A 79 -12.75 -2.59 -9.02
CA LEU A 79 -12.32 -3.01 -7.69
C LEU A 79 -13.44 -2.70 -6.70
N GLU A 80 -14.21 -3.71 -6.35
CA GLU A 80 -15.36 -3.60 -5.46
C GLU A 80 -14.94 -3.70 -3.98
N PRO A 81 -15.62 -2.99 -3.07
CA PRO A 81 -15.43 -3.17 -1.63
C PRO A 81 -15.77 -4.60 -1.22
N VAL A 82 -14.95 -5.17 -0.34
CA VAL A 82 -15.31 -6.41 0.35
C VAL A 82 -16.50 -6.10 1.28
N PRO A 83 -17.64 -6.80 1.17
CA PRO A 83 -18.76 -6.59 2.07
C PRO A 83 -18.38 -6.88 3.52
N GLY A 84 -18.76 -6.00 4.44
CA GLY A 84 -18.48 -6.14 5.86
C GLY A 84 -18.56 -4.80 6.60
N GLU A 85 -18.32 -4.86 7.91
CA GLU A 85 -18.28 -3.66 8.77
C GLU A 85 -16.92 -2.95 8.73
N THR A 86 -15.86 -3.67 8.35
CA THR A 86 -14.49 -3.16 8.30
C THR A 86 -14.13 -2.66 6.90
N PRO A 87 -13.86 -1.36 6.72
CA PRO A 87 -13.45 -0.80 5.44
C PRO A 87 -12.05 -1.28 5.05
N ASN A 88 -11.86 -1.53 3.75
CA ASN A 88 -10.60 -2.02 3.15
C ASN A 88 -9.94 -3.09 4.04
N PRO A 89 -10.60 -4.25 4.24
CA PRO A 89 -10.13 -5.24 5.17
C PRO A 89 -8.77 -5.78 4.75
N ILE A 90 -7.86 -5.86 5.72
CA ILE A 90 -6.51 -6.40 5.59
C ILE A 90 -6.21 -7.26 6.80
N HIS A 91 -5.06 -7.96 6.78
CA HIS A 91 -4.64 -8.73 7.95
C HIS A 91 -3.14 -8.59 8.13
N VAL A 92 -2.74 -7.69 9.04
CA VAL A 92 -1.32 -7.46 9.36
C VAL A 92 -1.09 -7.66 10.84
N ASN A 93 -0.37 -8.72 11.17
CA ASN A 93 -0.04 -9.10 12.53
C ASN A 93 1.24 -8.38 13.00
N PHE A 94 1.17 -7.71 14.15
CA PHE A 94 2.30 -7.11 14.85
C PHE A 94 2.61 -7.95 16.10
N GLU A 95 3.67 -8.77 16.00
CA GLU A 95 4.20 -9.69 17.02
C GLU A 95 3.17 -10.51 17.83
N ASN A 96 2.03 -10.86 17.24
CA ASN A 96 0.91 -11.54 17.89
C ASN A 96 0.33 -10.77 19.09
N GLU A 97 0.43 -9.44 19.04
CA GLU A 97 -0.12 -8.53 20.06
C GLU A 97 -1.29 -7.74 19.49
N LEU A 98 -1.12 -7.19 18.29
CA LEU A 98 -2.09 -6.35 17.60
C LEU A 98 -2.20 -6.78 16.15
N THR A 99 -3.42 -6.93 15.66
CA THR A 99 -3.70 -7.22 14.24
C THR A 99 -4.39 -6.02 13.63
N LEU A 100 -3.82 -5.43 12.58
CA LEU A 100 -4.49 -4.43 11.76
C LEU A 100 -5.45 -5.15 10.81
N VAL A 101 -6.74 -4.92 10.99
CA VAL A 101 -7.83 -5.62 10.29
C VAL A 101 -8.48 -4.79 9.18
N GLY A 102 -8.20 -3.48 9.12
CA GLY A 102 -8.75 -2.61 8.09
C GLY A 102 -8.29 -1.17 8.21
N PHE A 103 -8.65 -0.35 7.21
CA PHE A 103 -8.26 1.04 7.18
C PHE A 103 -9.12 1.92 6.26
N GLU A 104 -9.07 3.22 6.51
CA GLU A 104 -9.62 4.26 5.65
C GLU A 104 -8.64 5.42 5.53
N VAL A 105 -8.53 6.00 4.33
CA VAL A 105 -7.70 7.18 4.08
C VAL A 105 -8.52 8.21 3.32
N SER A 106 -8.64 9.42 3.87
CA SER A 106 -9.38 10.51 3.23
C SER A 106 -8.82 11.90 3.59
N PRO A 107 -8.61 12.80 2.61
CA PRO A 107 -8.67 12.53 1.18
C PRO A 107 -7.44 11.72 0.72
N ARG A 108 -7.56 11.01 -0.41
CA ARG A 108 -6.41 10.34 -1.06
C ARG A 108 -5.65 11.24 -2.03
N ARG A 109 -6.19 12.41 -2.31
CA ARG A 109 -5.60 13.49 -3.11
C ARG A 109 -5.76 14.78 -2.32
N ALA A 110 -4.65 15.39 -1.94
CA ALA A 110 -4.60 16.53 -1.04
C ALA A 110 -3.75 17.66 -1.62
N GLN A 111 -3.91 18.86 -1.08
CA GLN A 111 -3.03 20.01 -1.32
C GLN A 111 -2.02 20.16 -0.17
N PRO A 112 -0.87 20.82 -0.38
CA PRO A 112 0.02 21.20 0.71
C PRO A 112 -0.73 22.02 1.77
N GLY A 113 -0.51 21.70 3.05
CA GLY A 113 -1.22 22.33 4.18
C GLY A 113 -2.57 21.70 4.54
N GLU A 114 -3.13 20.83 3.70
CA GLU A 114 -4.35 20.07 4.05
C GLU A 114 -4.04 18.93 5.04
N THR A 115 -5.09 18.43 5.69
CA THR A 115 -4.99 17.29 6.61
C THR A 115 -5.54 16.03 5.95
N VAL A 116 -4.74 14.97 5.98
CA VAL A 116 -5.16 13.62 5.61
C VAL A 116 -5.61 12.88 6.87
N SER A 117 -6.86 12.41 6.88
CA SER A 117 -7.37 11.56 7.95
C SER A 117 -7.10 10.10 7.60
N LEU A 118 -6.36 9.41 8.47
CA LEU A 118 -6.13 7.97 8.41
C LEU A 118 -6.83 7.30 9.58
N THR A 119 -7.81 6.44 9.33
CA THR A 119 -8.46 5.62 10.35
C THR A 119 -7.99 4.18 10.20
N LEU A 120 -7.46 3.60 11.26
CA LEU A 120 -6.96 2.23 11.32
C LEU A 120 -7.86 1.40 12.24
N TYR A 121 -8.22 0.20 11.82
CA TYR A 121 -9.04 -0.74 12.59
C TYR A 121 -8.14 -1.86 13.10
N TRP A 122 -8.09 -2.01 14.41
CA TRP A 122 -7.17 -2.91 15.11
C TRP A 122 -7.94 -3.90 15.95
N GLU A 123 -7.44 -5.13 16.03
CA GLU A 123 -7.99 -6.18 16.87
C GLU A 123 -6.90 -6.75 17.77
N VAL A 124 -7.29 -7.20 18.95
CA VAL A 124 -6.43 -7.93 19.89
C VAL A 124 -7.02 -9.31 20.11
N GLU A 125 -6.21 -10.34 19.87
CA GLU A 125 -6.63 -11.75 19.96
C GLU A 125 -6.49 -12.31 21.38
N ARG A 126 -5.78 -11.58 22.25
CA ARG A 126 -5.57 -11.92 23.66
C ARG A 126 -5.54 -10.65 24.52
N PRO A 127 -5.83 -10.74 25.83
CA PRO A 127 -5.66 -9.60 26.72
C PRO A 127 -4.21 -9.10 26.69
N LEU A 128 -4.04 -7.78 26.51
CA LEU A 128 -2.74 -7.13 26.57
C LEU A 128 -2.48 -6.60 27.98
N THR A 129 -1.23 -6.63 28.41
CA THR A 129 -0.78 -6.03 29.67
C THR A 129 -0.07 -4.69 29.47
N THR A 130 0.10 -4.29 28.22
CA THR A 130 0.93 -3.17 27.80
C THR A 130 0.09 -2.16 27.02
N ASP A 131 0.34 -0.88 27.29
CA ASP A 131 -0.24 0.24 26.55
C ASP A 131 0.74 0.69 25.45
N TYR A 132 0.30 0.62 24.19
CA TYR A 132 1.12 0.95 23.03
C TYR A 132 0.88 2.37 22.52
N THR A 133 1.91 2.93 21.89
CA THR A 133 1.82 4.12 21.06
C THR A 133 1.84 3.72 19.60
N PHE A 134 0.87 4.21 18.84
CA PHE A 134 0.78 4.01 17.40
C PHE A 134 1.35 5.24 16.70
N PHE A 135 2.07 5.05 15.60
CA PHE A 135 2.51 6.15 14.74
C PHE A 135 1.98 5.97 13.32
N ALA A 136 1.77 7.09 12.64
CA ALA A 136 1.53 7.14 11.20
C ALA A 136 2.28 8.32 10.59
N GLN A 137 2.88 8.12 9.41
CA GLN A 137 3.69 9.14 8.73
C GLN A 137 3.47 9.10 7.23
N ILE A 138 3.36 10.27 6.61
CA ILE A 138 3.45 10.46 5.16
C ILE A 138 4.89 10.81 4.85
N ILE A 139 5.59 9.97 4.09
CA ILE A 139 7.05 10.07 3.89
C ILE A 139 7.42 10.26 2.42
N GLY A 140 8.46 11.05 2.16
CA GLY A 140 9.10 11.18 0.85
C GLY A 140 10.08 10.04 0.55
N GLU A 141 10.54 9.95 -0.70
CA GLU A 141 11.55 8.97 -1.13
C GLU A 141 12.90 9.15 -0.39
N ASP A 142 13.17 10.37 0.07
CA ASP A 142 14.33 10.75 0.88
C ASP A 142 14.12 10.56 2.39
N THR A 143 13.05 9.87 2.80
CA THR A 143 12.60 9.68 4.20
C THR A 143 12.12 10.95 4.91
N THR A 144 11.97 12.08 4.20
CA THR A 144 11.39 13.30 4.77
C THR A 144 9.96 13.03 5.23
N ARG A 145 9.66 13.35 6.48
CA ARG A 145 8.30 13.27 7.05
C ARG A 145 7.53 14.53 6.67
N TRP A 146 6.57 14.38 5.76
CA TRP A 146 5.68 15.46 5.30
C TRP A 146 4.45 15.61 6.18
N ALA A 147 4.06 14.55 6.88
CA ALA A 147 3.16 14.56 8.04
C ALA A 147 3.55 13.41 8.97
N ALA A 148 3.41 13.59 10.27
CA ALA A 148 3.68 12.53 11.25
C ALA A 148 2.86 12.78 12.51
N GLN A 149 2.31 11.72 13.08
CA GLN A 149 1.56 11.78 14.33
C GLN A 149 1.74 10.48 15.11
N ASP A 150 1.92 10.63 16.41
CA ASP A 150 2.00 9.54 17.38
C ASP A 150 0.81 9.66 18.34
N LEU A 151 0.18 8.53 18.68
CA LEU A 151 -0.99 8.45 19.54
C LEU A 151 -0.85 7.29 20.53
N ALA A 152 -0.62 7.62 21.81
CA ALA A 152 -0.67 6.65 22.90
C ALA A 152 -2.10 6.15 23.10
N LYS A 153 -2.27 4.83 23.26
CA LYS A 153 -3.57 4.20 23.48
C LYS A 153 -3.51 3.24 24.67
N PRO A 154 -4.57 3.18 25.50
CA PRO A 154 -4.63 2.24 26.61
C PRO A 154 -5.02 0.83 26.10
N THR A 155 -4.16 0.24 25.25
CA THR A 155 -4.40 -1.06 24.60
C THR A 155 -4.56 -2.21 25.57
N SER A 156 -4.02 -2.11 26.79
CA SER A 156 -4.28 -3.07 27.88
C SER A 156 -5.76 -3.17 28.27
N ARG A 157 -6.58 -2.17 27.90
CA ARG A 157 -8.02 -2.11 28.17
C ARG A 157 -8.87 -2.47 26.96
N TRP A 158 -8.26 -2.80 25.83
CA TRP A 158 -9.00 -3.13 24.63
C TRP A 158 -9.69 -4.50 24.77
N PRO A 159 -10.96 -4.60 24.36
CA PRO A 159 -11.66 -5.87 24.37
C PRO A 159 -11.08 -6.85 23.34
N VAL A 160 -10.97 -8.12 23.73
CA VAL A 160 -10.54 -9.21 22.85
C VAL A 160 -11.57 -9.47 21.76
N ASN A 161 -11.09 -9.71 20.53
CA ASN A 161 -11.87 -10.01 19.33
C ASN A 161 -12.95 -8.96 19.01
N GLN A 162 -12.68 -7.69 19.33
CA GLN A 162 -13.57 -6.56 19.06
C GLN A 162 -12.77 -5.41 18.44
N PRO A 163 -12.93 -5.17 17.12
CA PRO A 163 -12.18 -4.14 16.42
C PRO A 163 -12.31 -2.76 17.09
N GLN A 164 -11.17 -2.15 17.41
CA GLN A 164 -11.02 -0.79 17.89
C GLN A 164 -10.47 0.08 16.77
N HIS A 165 -10.94 1.32 16.63
CA HIS A 165 -10.42 2.23 15.60
C HIS A 165 -9.53 3.32 16.21
N VAL A 166 -8.48 3.69 15.48
CA VAL A 166 -7.57 4.79 15.80
C VAL A 166 -7.50 5.72 14.60
N THR A 167 -7.91 6.98 14.79
CA THR A 167 -7.87 8.02 13.75
C THR A 167 -6.70 8.96 13.96
N PHE A 168 -5.88 9.11 12.92
CA PHE A 168 -4.76 10.03 12.82
C PHE A 168 -5.13 11.22 11.94
N PRO A 169 -5.12 12.45 12.48
CA PRO A 169 -5.00 13.64 11.66
C PRO A 169 -3.54 13.81 11.23
N LEU A 170 -3.27 13.76 9.92
CA LEU A 170 -1.95 13.94 9.33
C LEU A 170 -1.90 15.26 8.55
N PRO A 171 -1.60 16.40 9.22
CA PRO A 171 -1.47 17.69 8.55
C PRO A 171 -0.22 17.68 7.67
N LEU A 172 -0.41 17.81 6.36
CA LEU A 172 0.69 17.97 5.42
C LEU A 172 1.36 19.32 5.65
N ARG A 173 2.69 19.35 5.61
CA ARG A 173 3.42 20.62 5.59
C ARG A 173 3.00 21.45 4.38
N GLY A 174 2.95 22.77 4.55
CA GLY A 174 2.58 23.70 3.48
C GLY A 174 3.57 23.76 2.30
N ASP A 175 4.78 23.22 2.48
CA ASP A 175 5.83 23.13 1.46
C ASP A 175 5.97 21.73 0.84
N THR A 176 5.00 20.84 1.07
CA THR A 176 5.01 19.48 0.50
C THR A 176 4.98 19.53 -1.03
N PRO A 177 6.00 19.02 -1.75
CA PRO A 177 6.01 19.03 -3.22
C PRO A 177 4.90 18.16 -3.82
N ALA A 178 4.46 18.49 -5.03
CA ALA A 178 3.54 17.64 -5.79
C ALA A 178 4.19 16.28 -6.10
N ASN A 179 3.69 15.20 -5.50
CA ASN A 179 4.15 13.83 -5.73
C ASN A 179 3.16 12.81 -5.14
N THR A 180 3.51 11.53 -5.25
CA THR A 180 2.81 10.43 -4.57
C THR A 180 3.63 9.99 -3.37
N TYR A 181 3.00 10.01 -2.18
CA TYR A 181 3.69 9.75 -0.92
C TYR A 181 3.10 8.49 -0.25
N PRO A 182 3.92 7.47 0.09
CA PRO A 182 3.48 6.37 0.91
C PRO A 182 3.13 6.82 2.33
N ILE A 183 2.19 6.10 2.94
CA ILE A 183 1.91 6.18 4.37
C ILE A 183 2.60 4.98 5.02
N ILE A 184 3.41 5.22 6.04
CA ILE A 184 3.90 4.18 6.94
C ILE A 184 3.17 4.27 8.28
N LEU A 185 2.96 3.13 8.93
CA LEU A 185 2.42 3.04 10.27
C LEU A 185 3.15 1.98 11.08
N GLY A 186 3.09 2.07 12.40
CA GLY A 186 3.63 1.05 13.28
C GLY A 186 3.25 1.29 14.73
N VAL A 187 3.74 0.42 15.60
CA VAL A 187 3.35 0.36 17.01
C VAL A 187 4.60 0.19 17.87
N TYR A 188 4.68 0.92 18.98
CA TYR A 188 5.83 0.85 19.87
C TYR A 188 5.47 1.06 21.34
N THR A 189 6.37 0.65 22.22
CA THR A 189 6.42 1.08 23.61
C THR A 189 7.66 1.94 23.85
N GLN A 190 7.59 2.81 24.85
CA GLN A 190 8.75 3.59 25.26
C GLN A 190 9.54 2.81 26.31
N THR A 191 10.86 2.70 26.12
CA THR A 191 11.74 1.99 27.06
C THR A 191 12.19 2.93 28.18
N ALA A 192 12.62 2.36 29.32
CA ALA A 192 12.99 3.12 30.51
C ALA A 192 14.21 4.05 30.32
N ASP A 193 15.08 3.74 29.36
CA ASP A 193 16.23 4.53 28.94
C ASP A 193 15.89 5.63 27.91
N GLY A 194 14.60 5.80 27.58
CA GLY A 194 14.12 6.81 26.65
C GLY A 194 14.15 6.38 25.17
N GLY A 195 14.51 5.13 24.90
CA GLY A 195 14.38 4.51 23.59
C GLY A 195 12.94 4.06 23.29
N PHE A 196 12.80 3.28 22.22
CA PHE A 196 11.54 2.69 21.81
C PHE A 196 11.73 1.23 21.43
N ASP A 197 10.76 0.41 21.80
CA ASP A 197 10.65 -0.98 21.37
C ASP A 197 9.48 -1.08 20.39
N ARG A 198 9.77 -1.42 19.13
CA ARG A 198 8.80 -1.40 18.02
C ARG A 198 8.39 -2.82 17.68
N LEU A 199 7.08 -3.03 17.61
CA LEU A 199 6.55 -4.31 17.17
C LEU A 199 6.86 -4.52 15.69
N GLN A 200 7.42 -5.68 15.37
CA GLN A 200 7.62 -6.13 14.01
C GLN A 200 6.37 -6.79 13.43
N THR A 201 6.18 -6.58 12.13
CA THR A 201 5.19 -7.31 11.34
C THR A 201 5.56 -8.79 11.22
N VAL A 202 4.55 -9.65 11.22
CA VAL A 202 4.72 -11.10 11.12
C VAL A 202 4.12 -11.60 9.80
N THR A 203 4.92 -12.37 9.07
CA THR A 203 4.50 -13.09 7.86
C THR A 203 3.62 -14.30 8.19
N GLU A 204 2.88 -14.82 7.21
CA GLU A 204 2.02 -16.00 7.42
C GLU A 204 2.80 -17.25 7.89
N ASP A 205 4.08 -17.39 7.51
CA ASP A 205 4.97 -18.46 7.96
C ASP A 205 5.65 -18.16 9.31
N GLY A 206 5.28 -17.07 9.98
CA GLY A 206 5.70 -16.73 11.34
C GLY A 206 7.03 -15.98 11.45
N ARG A 207 7.61 -15.50 10.33
CA ARG A 207 8.85 -14.72 10.35
C ARG A 207 8.56 -13.25 10.66
N LEU A 208 9.40 -12.65 11.50
CA LEU A 208 9.42 -11.20 11.71
C LEU A 208 10.01 -10.49 10.48
N THR A 209 9.41 -9.38 10.11
CA THR A 209 9.83 -8.53 8.98
C THR A 209 10.12 -7.11 9.45
N ASP A 210 9.43 -6.11 8.90
CA ASP A 210 9.67 -4.70 9.21
C ASP A 210 9.01 -4.27 10.52
N ASP A 211 9.55 -3.23 11.16
CA ASP A 211 9.01 -2.55 12.35
C ASP A 211 7.99 -1.45 11.99
N PHE A 212 7.52 -1.46 10.74
CA PHE A 212 6.46 -0.63 10.19
C PHE A 212 5.72 -1.39 9.09
N PHE A 213 4.55 -0.89 8.70
CA PHE A 213 3.78 -1.36 7.57
C PHE A 213 3.54 -0.23 6.57
N LEU A 214 3.70 -0.52 5.27
CA LEU A 214 3.43 0.40 4.17
C LEU A 214 1.98 0.27 3.72
N LEU A 215 1.22 1.36 3.85
CA LEU A 215 -0.15 1.47 3.38
C LEU A 215 -0.21 2.00 1.92
N THR A 216 -1.43 2.14 1.38
CA THR A 216 -1.64 2.83 0.10
C THR A 216 -1.03 4.25 0.15
N PRO A 217 -0.39 4.70 -0.93
CA PRO A 217 0.06 6.08 -1.00
C PRO A 217 -1.13 7.03 -1.21
N ILE A 218 -0.85 8.32 -0.99
CA ILE A 218 -1.71 9.45 -1.35
C ILE A 218 -1.06 10.29 -2.44
N ARG A 219 -1.85 11.10 -3.13
CA ARG A 219 -1.39 12.13 -4.05
C ARG A 219 -1.37 13.49 -3.37
N VAL A 220 -0.30 14.24 -3.54
CA VAL A 220 -0.26 15.69 -3.34
C VAL A 220 -0.12 16.34 -4.70
N ASP A 221 -0.98 17.31 -5.01
CA ASP A 221 -0.95 18.07 -6.26
C ASP A 221 -0.29 19.45 -6.09
#